data_AF-E8KEA7-F1
#
_entry.id   AF-E8KEA7-F1
#
_cell.length_a   1.000
_cell.length_b   1.000
_cell.length_c   1.000
_cell.angle_alpha   90.00
_cell.angle_beta   90.00
_cell.angle_gamma   90.00
#
_symmetry.space_group_name_H-M   'P 1'
#
loop_
_entity.id
_entity.type
_entity.pdbx_description
1 polymer ?
#
loop_
_entity_poly.entity_id
_entity_poly.type
_entity_poly.pdbx_seq_one_letter_code
_entity_poly.pdbx_strand_id
1 'polypeptide(L)'
;MSTLFADPGLEISVEGAQRFLSFQRWLSLIFASSPYVNADHVLQTYNRNPNRENSLDIHLEATKAALIKFCILYLPESNVNLNLDAAWNADPELCAPLCIAIA
;
A
#
# COMPACT_ATOMS: atom_id res chain seq x y z
N MET A 1 -11.17 0.55 8.54
CA MET A 1 -9.99 0.88 7.70
C MET A 1 -10.23 0.57 6.24
N SER A 2 -10.68 -0.63 5.88
CA SER A 2 -10.89 -1.02 4.47
C SER A 2 -11.77 -0.04 3.69
N THR A 3 -12.91 0.40 4.22
CA THR A 3 -13.80 1.37 3.54
C THR A 3 -13.17 2.75 3.34
N LEU A 4 -12.37 3.21 4.31
CA LEU A 4 -11.72 4.52 4.23
C LEU A 4 -10.66 4.54 3.12
N PHE A 5 -9.82 3.50 3.08
CA PHE A 5 -8.74 3.41 2.09
C PHE A 5 -9.23 2.99 0.71
N ALA A 6 -10.36 2.29 0.59
CA ALA A 6 -11.01 2.01 -0.69
C ALA A 6 -11.64 3.26 -1.33
N ASP A 7 -11.79 4.36 -0.58
CA ASP A 7 -12.33 5.60 -1.10
C ASP A 7 -11.34 6.28 -2.07
N PRO A 8 -11.73 6.54 -3.32
CA PRO A 8 -10.85 7.18 -4.29
C PRO A 8 -10.60 8.65 -3.97
N GLY A 9 -11.51 9.33 -3.27
CA GLY A 9 -11.39 10.73 -2.85
C GLY A 9 -10.54 10.94 -1.60
N LEU A 10 -10.07 9.86 -0.95
CA LEU A 10 -9.12 9.97 0.15
C LEU A 10 -7.75 10.46 -0.37
N GLU A 11 -7.37 11.65 0.08
CA GLU A 11 -6.04 12.23 -0.10
C GLU A 11 -5.29 12.25 1.24
N ILE A 12 -4.03 11.78 1.22
CA ILE A 12 -3.16 11.75 2.39
C ILE A 12 -1.94 12.62 2.05
N SER A 13 -1.63 13.59 2.92
CA SER A 13 -0.43 14.42 2.75
C SER A 13 0.84 13.60 2.97
N VAL A 14 1.99 14.10 2.51
CA VAL A 14 3.27 13.40 2.66
C VAL A 14 3.62 13.22 4.15
N GLU A 15 3.35 14.22 4.99
CA GLU A 15 3.56 14.14 6.44
C GLU A 15 2.61 13.11 7.09
N GLY A 16 1.38 13.04 6.59
CA GLY A 16 0.41 12.01 6.97
C GLY A 16 0.93 10.61 6.63
N ALA A 17 1.46 10.44 5.42
CA ALA A 17 2.04 9.18 4.96
C ALA A 17 3.19 8.71 5.85
N GLN A 18 4.13 9.60 6.20
CA GLN A 18 5.24 9.28 7.09
C GLN A 18 4.77 8.83 8.48
N ARG A 19 3.73 9.48 9.03
CA ARG A 19 3.11 9.04 10.30
C ARG A 19 2.49 7.67 10.16
N PHE A 20 1.73 7.42 9.10
CA PHE A 20 1.12 6.11 8.86
C PHE A 20 2.17 5.00 8.72
N LEU A 21 3.25 5.26 7.97
CA LEU A 21 4.37 4.31 7.83
C LEU A 21 5.06 4.05 9.17
N SER A 22 5.22 5.07 10.02
CA SER A 22 5.74 4.90 11.38
C SER A 22 4.84 4.02 12.26
N PHE A 23 3.53 3.96 11.98
CA PHE A 23 2.56 3.11 12.66
C PHE A 23 2.20 1.83 11.89
N GLN A 24 2.91 1.51 10.80
CA GLN A 24 2.54 0.41 9.90
C GLN A 24 2.55 -0.94 10.61
N ARG A 25 3.45 -1.16 11.58
CA ARG A 25 3.44 -2.35 12.45
C ARG A 25 2.10 -2.52 13.21
N TRP A 26 1.52 -1.43 13.70
CA TRP A 26 0.22 -1.48 14.37
C TRP A 26 -0.92 -1.75 13.40
N LEU A 27 -0.87 -1.17 12.19
CA LEU A 27 -1.80 -1.50 11.12
C LEU A 27 -1.72 -2.99 10.77
N SER A 28 -0.50 -3.53 10.64
CA SER A 28 -0.27 -4.95 10.39
C SER A 28 -0.91 -5.83 11.46
N LEU A 29 -0.76 -5.49 12.74
CA LEU A 29 -1.38 -6.24 13.83
C LEU A 29 -2.91 -6.17 13.78
N ILE A 30 -3.50 -5.02 13.43
CA ILE A 30 -4.95 -4.88 13.28
C ILE A 30 -5.47 -5.83 12.20
N PHE A 31 -4.82 -5.89 11.03
CA PHE A 31 -5.25 -6.78 9.95
C PHE A 31 -4.94 -8.26 10.26
N ALA A 32 -3.77 -8.57 10.82
CA ALA A 32 -3.37 -9.94 11.17
C ALA A 32 -4.27 -10.55 12.26
N SER A 33 -4.78 -9.73 13.18
CA SER A 33 -5.76 -10.16 14.19
C SER A 33 -7.20 -10.26 13.67
N SER A 34 -7.44 -9.84 12.43
CA SER A 34 -8.74 -9.90 11.77
C SER A 34 -8.84 -11.11 10.81
N PRO A 35 -10.06 -11.54 10.42
CA PRO A 35 -10.23 -12.60 9.42
C PRO A 35 -9.59 -12.31 8.05
N TYR A 36 -9.26 -11.04 7.77
CA TYR A 36 -8.64 -10.64 6.51
C TYR A 36 -7.14 -10.95 6.45
N VAL A 37 -6.47 -11.10 7.60
CA VAL A 37 -5.02 -11.34 7.75
C VAL A 37 -4.13 -10.18 7.26
N ASN A 38 -4.42 -9.60 6.10
CA ASN A 38 -3.70 -8.49 5.49
C ASN A 38 -4.66 -7.47 4.87
N ALA A 39 -4.11 -6.51 4.12
CA ALA A 39 -4.86 -5.46 3.43
C ALA A 39 -4.93 -5.66 1.91
N ASP A 40 -4.63 -6.86 1.40
CA ASP A 40 -4.55 -7.12 -0.04
C ASP A 40 -5.90 -6.86 -0.73
N HIS A 41 -7.01 -7.15 -0.07
CA HIS A 41 -8.36 -6.85 -0.59
C HIS A 41 -8.57 -5.36 -0.87
N VAL A 42 -7.90 -4.47 -0.15
CA VAL A 42 -7.91 -3.03 -0.41
C VAL A 42 -6.95 -2.68 -1.53
N LEU A 43 -5.74 -3.26 -1.53
CA LEU A 43 -4.76 -3.02 -2.59
C LEU A 43 -5.32 -3.38 -3.97
N GLN A 44 -6.10 -4.46 -4.07
CA GLN A 44 -6.80 -4.86 -5.30
C GLN A 44 -7.74 -3.79 -5.86
N THR A 45 -8.31 -2.93 -5.00
CA THR A 45 -9.17 -1.82 -5.45
C THR A 45 -8.40 -0.73 -6.20
N TYR A 46 -7.07 -0.67 -5.99
CA TYR A 46 -6.19 0.28 -6.68
C TYR A 46 -5.70 -0.24 -8.03
N ASN A 47 -5.90 -1.53 -8.33
CA ASN A 47 -5.42 -2.13 -9.57
C ASN A 47 -6.20 -1.59 -10.77
N ARG A 48 -5.49 -0.92 -11.68
CA ARG A 48 -6.04 -0.40 -12.95
C ARG A 48 -5.74 -1.28 -14.15
N ASN A 49 -5.09 -2.43 -13.96
CA ASN A 49 -4.76 -3.33 -15.07
C ASN A 49 -6.05 -3.94 -15.68
N PRO A 50 -6.30 -3.75 -17.00
CA PRO A 50 -7.42 -4.38 -17.68
C PRO A 50 -7.25 -5.90 -17.85
N ASN A 51 -6.00 -6.40 -17.87
CA ASN A 51 -5.69 -7.83 -17.96
C ASN A 51 -5.27 -8.37 -16.58
N ARG A 52 -6.22 -8.91 -15.83
CA ARG A 52 -5.99 -9.53 -14.52
C ARG A 52 -5.44 -10.96 -14.60
N GLU A 53 -4.56 -11.24 -15.56
CA GLU A 53 -3.94 -12.57 -15.68
C GLU A 53 -3.07 -12.89 -14.45
N ASN A 54 -2.45 -11.87 -13.86
CA ASN A 54 -1.73 -11.99 -12.60
C ASN A 54 -2.40 -11.11 -11.54
N SER A 55 -3.25 -11.71 -10.70
CA SER A 55 -3.99 -10.97 -9.66
C SER A 55 -3.08 -10.34 -8.61
N LEU A 56 -1.86 -10.85 -8.43
CA LEU A 56 -0.89 -10.35 -7.45
C LEU A 56 -0.07 -9.16 -7.97
N ASP A 57 -0.24 -8.79 -9.24
CA ASP A 57 0.49 -7.70 -9.88
C ASP A 57 -0.39 -6.46 -10.02
N ILE A 58 -0.17 -5.48 -9.14
CA ILE A 58 -1.03 -4.30 -8.99
C ILE A 58 -0.46 -3.14 -9.77
N HIS A 59 -1.19 -2.73 -10.81
CA HIS A 59 -0.83 -1.57 -11.61
C HIS A 59 -1.55 -0.35 -11.05
N LEU A 60 -0.78 0.52 -10.40
CA LEU A 60 -1.29 1.75 -9.82
C LEU A 60 -1.49 2.82 -10.90
N GLU A 61 -2.39 3.74 -10.61
CA GLU A 61 -2.47 4.99 -11.34
C GLU A 61 -1.19 5.81 -11.11
N ALA A 62 -0.71 6.53 -12.13
CA ALA A 62 0.52 7.32 -12.07
C ALA A 62 0.35 8.63 -11.26
N THR A 63 -0.23 8.52 -10.06
CA THR A 63 -0.45 9.64 -9.13
C THR A 63 0.24 9.37 -7.80
N LYS A 64 0.79 10.44 -7.20
CA LYS A 64 1.46 10.34 -5.89
C LYS A 64 0.51 9.85 -4.79
N ALA A 65 -0.76 10.24 -4.84
CA ALA A 65 -1.77 9.81 -3.88
C ALA A 65 -2.03 8.30 -3.93
N ALA A 66 -2.06 7.70 -5.13
CA ALA A 66 -2.21 6.25 -5.28
C ALA A 66 -0.99 5.50 -4.71
N LEU A 67 0.22 5.99 -4.99
CA LEU A 67 1.45 5.43 -4.45
C LEU A 67 1.50 5.51 -2.91
N ILE A 68 1.16 6.66 -2.33
CA ILE A 68 1.09 6.84 -0.87
C ILE A 68 0.13 5.84 -0.22
N LYS A 69 -1.09 5.74 -0.74
CA LYS A 69 -2.10 4.81 -0.21
C LYS A 69 -1.63 3.35 -0.31
N PHE A 70 -1.00 2.99 -1.43
CA PHE A 70 -0.44 1.67 -1.63
C PHE A 70 0.67 1.37 -0.59
N CYS A 71 1.65 2.24 -0.42
CA CYS A 71 2.75 2.02 0.52
C CYS A 71 2.28 1.92 1.97
N ILE A 72 1.27 2.68 2.39
CA ILE A 72 0.72 2.60 3.75
C ILE A 72 0.09 1.23 4.02
N LEU A 73 -0.58 0.65 3.03
CA LEU A 73 -1.32 -0.61 3.15
C LEU A 73 -0.53 -1.83 2.68
N TYR A 74 0.69 -1.64 2.18
CA TYR A 74 1.59 -2.74 1.90
C TYR A 74 2.16 -3.24 3.23
N LEU A 75 1.53 -4.27 3.79
CA LEU A 75 1.86 -4.85 5.09
C LEU A 75 2.82 -6.04 4.92
N PRO A 76 3.58 -6.43 5.97
CA PRO A 76 4.47 -7.60 5.92
C PRO A 76 3.80 -8.90 5.46
N GLU A 77 2.53 -9.10 5.80
CA GLU A 77 1.73 -10.28 5.42
C GLU A 77 1.08 -10.17 4.02
N SER A 78 1.46 -9.17 3.22
CA SER A 78 0.91 -8.96 1.87
C SER A 78 1.43 -10.01 0.90
N ASN A 79 0.55 -10.54 0.05
CA ASN A 79 0.93 -11.47 -1.03
C ASN A 79 1.18 -10.74 -2.36
N VAL A 80 0.96 -9.43 -2.40
CA VAL A 80 1.11 -8.61 -3.60
C VAL A 80 2.59 -8.48 -3.94
N ASN A 81 2.92 -8.63 -5.22
CA ASN A 81 4.27 -8.40 -5.71
C ASN A 81 4.58 -6.90 -5.69
N LEU A 82 5.62 -6.52 -4.96
CA LEU A 82 6.15 -5.17 -4.94
C LEU A 82 7.47 -5.12 -5.73
N ASN A 83 7.47 -4.32 -6.79
CA ASN A 83 8.71 -3.98 -7.48
C ASN A 83 9.38 -2.79 -6.78
N LEU A 84 10.37 -3.08 -5.94
CA LEU A 84 11.12 -2.07 -5.17
C LEU A 84 11.91 -1.12 -6.08
N ASP A 85 12.44 -1.59 -7.21
CA ASP A 85 13.15 -0.73 -8.16
C ASP A 85 12.19 0.30 -8.79
N ALA A 86 10.98 -0.12 -9.15
CA ALA A 86 9.95 0.79 -9.66
C ALA A 86 9.50 1.78 -8.58
N ALA A 87 9.30 1.33 -7.34
CA ALA A 87 8.91 2.19 -6.22
C ALA A 87 10.01 3.21 -5.87
N TRP A 88 11.28 2.79 -5.88
CA TRP A 88 12.43 3.65 -5.64
C TRP A 88 12.58 4.71 -6.74
N ASN A 89 12.41 4.33 -8.01
CA ASN A 89 12.45 5.29 -9.11
C ASN A 89 11.27 6.27 -9.09
N ALA A 90 10.13 5.89 -8.52
CA ALA A 90 8.95 6.75 -8.41
C ALA A 90 9.07 7.77 -7.27
N ASP A 91 9.40 7.32 -6.05
CA ASP A 91 9.59 8.20 -4.89
C ASP A 91 10.52 7.55 -3.84
N PRO A 92 11.82 7.88 -3.83
CA PRO A 92 12.77 7.37 -2.85
C PRO A 92 12.41 7.73 -1.40
N GLU A 93 11.80 8.90 -1.17
CA GLU A 93 11.44 9.38 0.16
C GLU A 93 10.28 8.56 0.77
N LEU A 94 9.45 7.96 -0.07
CA LEU A 94 8.39 7.05 0.34
C LEU A 94 8.85 5.59 0.38
N CYS A 95 9.73 5.19 -0.56
CA CYS A 95 10.26 3.84 -0.66
C CYS A 95 11.15 3.47 0.54
N ALA A 96 12.04 4.37 0.98
CA ALA A 96 12.93 4.06 2.10
C ALA A 96 12.18 3.77 3.43
N PRO A 97 11.21 4.58 3.87
CA PRO A 97 10.41 4.27 5.05
C PRO A 97 9.55 3.02 4.89
N LEU A 98 9.05 2.75 3.68
CA LEU A 98 8.32 1.50 3.39
C LEU A 98 9.20 0.28 3.66
N CYS A 99 10.43 0.27 3.11
CA CYS A 99 11.39 -0.80 3.33
C CYS A 99 11.70 -1.02 4.82
N ILE A 100 11.84 0.06 5.60
CA ILE A 100 12.06 -0.04 7.05
C ILE A 100 10.83 -0.63 7.76
N ALA A 101 9.63 -0.31 7.28
CA ALA A 101 8.39 -0.76 7.91
C ALA A 101 8.12 -2.26 7.67
N ILE A 102 8.52 -2.78 6.50
CA ILE A 102 8.36 -4.21 6.14
C ILE A 102 9.57 -5.10 6.45
N ALA A 103 10.69 -4.53 6.88
CA ALA A 103 11.91 -5.27 7.25
C ALA A 103 11.74 -6.06 8.55
#